data_AF-A0A453FZB9-F1
#
_entry.id   AF-A0A453FZB9-F1
#
_cell.length_a   1.000
_cell.length_b   1.000
_cell.length_c   1.000
_cell.angle_alpha   90.00
_cell.angle_beta   90.00
_cell.angle_gamma   90.00
#
_symmetry.space_group_name_H-M   'P 1'
#
loop_
_entity.id
_entity.type
_entity.pdbx_description
1 polymer ?
#
loop_
_entity_poly.entity_id
_entity_poly.type
_entity_poly.pdbx_seq_one_letter_code
_entity_poly.pdbx_strand_id
1 'polypeptide(L)'
;LRLEAGLLSCMGMQILIGQLDPLTEQQMMGICGLQHSSEQAEEALAQGLQQLHQSLADTVAAGTLNDGTPGPNYMAIMAIALEKLASLESFYQQADNLRQQTLHQTRRILTTRQAARCFLSIGEYYRRLRALSSLWASRPRENFIGTESLSPTGTELQGMQHHHQPQQNQFSGF
;
A
#
# COMPACT_ATOMS: atom_id res chain seq x y z
N LEU A 1 -3.28 3.56 0.20
CA LEU A 1 -3.49 2.12 -0.08
C LEU A 1 -4.95 1.72 -0.28
N ARG A 2 -5.95 2.42 0.30
CA ARG A 2 -7.36 1.99 0.26
C ARG A 2 -8.28 2.74 -0.71
N LEU A 3 -7.82 3.86 -1.26
CA LEU A 3 -8.46 4.58 -2.37
C LEU A 3 -7.87 4.23 -3.75
N GLU A 4 -6.69 3.62 -3.78
CA GLU A 4 -6.00 3.24 -5.03
C GLU A 4 -6.67 2.07 -5.76
N ALA A 5 -7.55 1.31 -5.10
CA ALA A 5 -8.16 0.11 -5.71
C ALA A 5 -9.38 0.43 -6.59
N GLY A 6 -10.12 1.51 -6.30
CA GLY A 6 -11.29 1.90 -7.10
C GLY A 6 -10.94 2.94 -8.18
N LEU A 7 -10.07 3.92 -7.87
CA LEU A 7 -9.48 4.84 -8.84
C LEU A 7 -8.82 4.12 -10.03
N LEU A 8 -8.28 2.91 -9.81
CA LEU A 8 -7.68 2.07 -10.84
C LEU A 8 -8.70 1.40 -11.78
N SER A 9 -9.93 1.17 -11.33
CA SER A 9 -10.99 0.57 -12.15
C SER A 9 -11.51 1.59 -13.17
N CYS A 10 -11.71 2.85 -12.77
CA CYS A 10 -12.18 3.90 -13.67
C CYS A 10 -11.06 4.47 -14.57
N MET A 11 -9.87 4.77 -14.02
CA MET A 11 -8.72 5.23 -14.83
C MET A 11 -8.20 4.17 -15.80
N GLY A 12 -8.19 2.90 -15.39
CA GLY A 12 -7.79 1.80 -16.27
C GLY A 12 -8.67 1.70 -17.51
N MET A 13 -9.98 1.95 -17.38
CA MET A 13 -10.86 1.98 -18.54
C MET A 13 -10.61 3.22 -19.42
N GLN A 14 -10.42 4.41 -18.84
CA GLN A 14 -10.15 5.64 -19.61
C GLN A 14 -8.87 5.57 -20.44
N ILE A 15 -7.75 5.10 -19.88
CA ILE A 15 -6.47 5.01 -20.60
C ILE A 15 -6.55 3.99 -21.74
N LEU A 16 -7.37 2.95 -21.59
CA LEU A 16 -7.51 1.90 -22.60
C LEU A 16 -8.50 2.22 -23.72
N ILE A 17 -9.53 3.03 -23.49
CA ILE A 17 -10.48 3.46 -24.52
C ILE A 17 -9.76 4.16 -25.69
N GLY A 18 -8.72 4.94 -25.40
CA GLY A 18 -7.90 5.60 -26.42
C GLY A 18 -7.02 4.65 -27.25
N GLN A 19 -6.88 3.37 -26.85
CA GLN A 19 -6.03 2.36 -27.51
C GLN A 19 -6.85 1.28 -28.24
N LEU A 20 -8.18 1.34 -28.18
CA LEU A 20 -9.08 0.37 -28.83
C LEU A 20 -9.45 0.83 -30.24
N ASP A 21 -9.77 -0.14 -31.12
CA ASP A 21 -10.42 0.13 -32.43
C ASP A 21 -11.61 1.09 -32.23
N PRO A 22 -11.92 1.98 -33.20
CA PRO A 22 -12.94 3.01 -33.04
C PRO A 22 -14.24 2.42 -32.50
N LEU A 23 -14.60 2.87 -31.29
CA LEU A 23 -15.82 2.49 -30.59
C LEU A 23 -17.01 3.16 -31.29
N THR A 24 -18.15 2.47 -31.33
CA THR A 24 -19.38 3.10 -31.81
C THR A 24 -19.88 4.13 -30.81
N GLU A 25 -20.67 5.11 -31.26
CA GLU A 25 -21.26 6.13 -30.36
C GLU A 25 -22.08 5.50 -29.23
N GLN A 26 -22.79 4.40 -29.51
CA GLN A 26 -23.53 3.65 -28.50
C GLN A 26 -22.61 3.02 -27.44
N GLN A 27 -21.47 2.47 -27.86
CA GLN A 27 -20.49 1.92 -26.92
C GLN A 27 -19.88 3.01 -26.05
N MET A 28 -19.58 4.16 -26.63
CA MET A 28 -19.04 5.31 -25.92
C MET A 28 -20.01 5.82 -24.85
N MET A 29 -21.28 6.02 -25.22
CA MET A 29 -22.32 6.42 -24.27
C MET A 29 -22.53 5.39 -23.16
N GLY A 30 -22.51 4.09 -23.50
CA GLY A 30 -22.60 3.00 -22.52
C GLY A 30 -21.43 2.99 -21.54
N ILE A 31 -20.21 3.24 -22.03
CA ILE A 31 -19.01 3.32 -21.20
C ILE A 31 -19.05 4.56 -20.29
N CYS A 32 -19.44 5.73 -20.80
CA CYS A 32 -19.57 6.94 -19.99
C CYS A 32 -20.60 6.75 -18.86
N GLY A 33 -21.75 6.14 -19.15
CA GLY A 33 -22.75 5.82 -18.11
C GLY A 33 -22.24 4.81 -17.08
N LEU A 34 -21.50 3.81 -17.52
CA LEU A 34 -20.86 2.84 -16.62
C LEU A 34 -19.80 3.49 -15.73
N GLN A 35 -18.99 4.40 -16.27
CA GLN A 35 -18.00 5.16 -15.51
C GLN A 35 -18.69 5.99 -14.42
N HIS A 36 -19.67 6.81 -14.81
CA HIS A 36 -20.38 7.67 -13.87
C HIS A 36 -21.07 6.87 -12.75
N SER A 37 -21.74 5.76 -13.09
CA SER A 37 -22.37 4.90 -12.07
C SER A 37 -21.36 4.19 -11.16
N SER A 38 -20.21 3.76 -11.70
CA SER A 38 -19.13 3.15 -10.92
C SER A 38 -18.49 4.17 -9.98
N GLU A 39 -18.24 5.39 -10.43
CA GLU A 39 -17.69 6.48 -9.63
C GLU A 39 -18.60 6.83 -8.46
N GLN A 40 -19.91 6.97 -8.72
CA GLN A 40 -20.88 7.26 -7.67
C GLN A 40 -20.93 6.16 -6.60
N ALA A 41 -20.92 4.90 -7.02
CA ALA A 41 -20.91 3.77 -6.08
C ALA A 41 -19.60 3.70 -5.29
N GLU A 42 -18.46 3.97 -5.93
CA GLU A 42 -17.16 4.02 -5.28
C GLU A 42 -17.09 5.15 -4.25
N GLU A 43 -17.59 6.33 -4.57
CA GLU A 43 -17.61 7.47 -3.64
C GLU A 43 -18.48 7.17 -2.41
N ALA A 44 -19.64 6.54 -2.59
CA ALA A 44 -20.48 6.09 -1.48
C ALA A 44 -19.76 5.08 -0.57
N LEU A 45 -19.02 4.13 -1.17
CA LEU A 45 -18.20 3.17 -0.41
C LEU A 45 -17.06 3.86 0.34
N ALA A 46 -16.38 4.82 -0.29
CA ALA A 46 -15.29 5.57 0.32
C ALA A 46 -15.78 6.39 1.52
N GLN A 47 -16.92 7.08 1.39
CA GLN A 47 -17.55 7.82 2.47
C GLN A 47 -17.96 6.90 3.63
N GLY A 48 -18.61 5.77 3.33
CA GLY A 48 -18.99 4.78 4.35
C GLY A 48 -17.79 4.21 5.11
N LEU A 49 -16.69 3.92 4.40
CA LEU A 49 -15.45 3.46 5.01
C LEU A 49 -14.80 4.54 5.89
N GLN A 50 -14.84 5.81 5.48
CA GLN A 50 -14.33 6.92 6.29
C GLN A 50 -15.13 7.08 7.58
N GLN A 51 -16.46 6.99 7.52
CA GLN A 51 -17.33 7.02 8.70
C GLN A 51 -17.04 5.85 9.65
N LEU A 52 -16.80 4.65 9.10
CA LEU A 52 -16.42 3.47 9.88
C LEU A 52 -15.12 3.71 10.65
N HIS A 53 -14.09 4.24 9.97
CA HIS A 53 -12.81 4.55 10.62
C HIS A 53 -12.96 5.62 11.71
N GLN A 54 -13.76 6.66 11.47
CA GLN A 54 -14.01 7.69 12.49
C GLN A 54 -14.72 7.09 13.72
N SER A 55 -15.77 6.31 13.51
CA SER A 55 -16.49 5.64 14.60
C SER A 55 -15.60 4.70 15.40
N LEU A 56 -14.65 4.01 14.75
CA LEU A 56 -13.65 3.19 15.43
C LEU A 56 -12.71 4.05 16.29
N ALA A 57 -12.19 5.15 15.74
CA ALA A 57 -11.31 6.07 16.48
C ALA A 57 -11.99 6.65 17.72
N ASP A 58 -13.25 7.08 17.59
CA ASP A 58 -14.04 7.63 18.69
C ASP A 58 -14.29 6.59 19.78
N THR A 59 -14.58 5.33 19.39
CA THR A 59 -14.79 4.22 20.34
C THR A 59 -13.53 3.91 21.13
N VAL A 60 -12.38 3.83 20.44
CA VAL A 60 -11.08 3.57 21.10
C VAL A 60 -10.74 4.70 22.05
N ALA A 61 -10.91 5.96 21.63
CA ALA A 61 -10.67 7.12 22.48
C ALA A 61 -11.56 7.10 23.74
N ALA A 62 -12.86 6.82 23.61
CA ALA A 62 -13.78 6.70 24.74
C ALA A 62 -13.39 5.57 25.70
N GLY A 63 -12.90 4.43 25.19
CA GLY A 63 -12.42 3.31 26.00
C GLY A 63 -11.14 3.62 26.79
N THR A 64 -10.28 4.54 26.29
CA THR A 64 -9.04 4.96 26.96
C THR A 64 -9.23 6.02 28.05
N LEU A 65 -10.30 6.81 27.99
CA LEU A 65 -10.57 7.90 28.95
C LEU A 65 -11.23 7.44 30.26
N ASN A 66 -11.60 6.16 30.37
CA ASN A 66 -12.19 5.58 31.60
C ASN A 66 -11.08 5.13 32.57
N ASP A 67 -10.23 6.08 32.97
CA ASP A 67 -9.05 5.91 33.84
C ASP A 67 -9.44 5.93 35.33
N GLY A 68 -9.92 4.80 35.86
CA GLY A 68 -10.18 4.74 37.30
C GLY A 68 -10.73 3.45 37.89
N THR A 69 -11.08 2.41 37.11
CA THR A 69 -11.53 1.13 37.71
C THR A 69 -10.92 -0.09 37.00
N PRO A 70 -10.28 -1.02 37.72
CA PRO A 70 -9.70 -2.22 37.12
C PRO A 70 -10.78 -3.27 36.81
N GLY A 71 -11.26 -3.27 35.56
CA GLY A 71 -12.09 -4.33 34.94
C GLY A 71 -13.61 -4.04 34.91
N PRO A 72 -14.41 -4.47 33.89
CA PRO A 72 -14.15 -5.37 32.76
C PRO A 72 -14.43 -4.69 31.38
N ASN A 73 -13.57 -3.77 30.91
CA ASN A 73 -13.81 -3.05 29.65
C ASN A 73 -13.26 -3.75 28.38
N TYR A 74 -12.36 -4.73 28.54
CA TYR A 74 -11.73 -5.40 27.40
C TYR A 74 -12.71 -6.19 26.54
N MET A 75 -13.66 -6.89 27.14
CA MET A 75 -14.70 -7.66 26.42
C MET A 75 -15.61 -6.74 25.61
N ALA A 76 -15.95 -5.57 26.15
CA ALA A 76 -16.75 -4.56 25.44
C ALA A 76 -15.97 -3.94 24.27
N ILE A 77 -14.69 -3.58 24.48
CA ILE A 77 -13.82 -3.07 23.42
C ILE A 77 -13.61 -4.14 22.32
N MET A 78 -13.42 -5.40 22.70
CA MET A 78 -13.27 -6.51 21.77
C MET A 78 -14.55 -6.75 20.96
N ALA A 79 -15.73 -6.71 21.58
CA ALA A 79 -17.01 -6.84 20.89
C ALA A 79 -17.16 -5.75 19.81
N ILE A 80 -16.82 -4.49 20.13
CA ILE A 80 -16.88 -3.41 19.16
C ILE A 80 -15.81 -3.56 18.08
N ALA A 81 -14.58 -3.97 18.42
CA ALA A 81 -13.53 -4.23 17.44
C ALA A 81 -13.94 -5.33 16.44
N LEU A 82 -14.59 -6.40 16.91
CA LEU A 82 -15.14 -7.46 16.07
C LEU A 82 -16.27 -6.97 15.16
N GLU A 83 -17.18 -6.14 15.68
CA GLU A 83 -18.24 -5.51 14.88
C GLU A 83 -17.66 -4.61 13.77
N LYS A 84 -16.62 -3.82 14.09
CA LYS A 84 -15.93 -2.98 13.11
C LYS A 84 -15.18 -3.81 12.08
N LEU A 85 -14.57 -4.93 12.46
CA LEU A 85 -13.96 -5.88 11.53
C LEU A 85 -14.99 -6.50 10.57
N ALA A 86 -16.14 -6.95 11.08
CA ALA A 86 -17.21 -7.47 10.24
C ALA A 86 -17.77 -6.40 9.28
N SER A 87 -17.92 -5.17 9.75
CA SER A 87 -18.30 -4.03 8.91
C SER A 87 -17.28 -3.80 7.80
N LEU A 88 -15.99 -3.83 8.14
CA LEU A 88 -14.88 -3.63 7.23
C LEU A 88 -14.77 -4.73 6.16
N GLU A 89 -15.02 -5.98 6.54
CA GLU A 89 -15.17 -7.12 5.62
C GLU A 89 -16.31 -6.89 4.64
N SER A 90 -17.48 -6.45 5.12
CA SER A 90 -18.63 -6.19 4.25
C SER A 90 -18.34 -5.09 3.21
N PHE A 91 -17.60 -4.04 3.56
CA PHE A 91 -17.16 -3.02 2.60
C PHE A 91 -16.22 -3.58 1.55
N TYR A 92 -15.31 -4.49 1.92
CA TYR A 92 -14.45 -5.16 0.93
C TYR A 92 -15.26 -6.04 -0.02
N GLN A 93 -16.25 -6.76 0.49
CA GLN A 93 -17.13 -7.56 -0.34
C GLN A 93 -17.97 -6.69 -1.29
N GLN A 94 -18.47 -5.54 -0.82
CA GLN A 94 -19.17 -4.58 -1.69
C GLN A 94 -18.25 -4.01 -2.78
N ALA A 95 -17.01 -3.67 -2.44
CA ALA A 95 -16.03 -3.20 -3.41
C ALA A 95 -15.69 -4.27 -4.47
N ASP A 96 -15.54 -5.54 -4.08
CA ASP A 96 -15.30 -6.62 -5.05
C ASP A 96 -16.52 -6.88 -5.94
N ASN A 97 -17.73 -6.84 -5.38
CA ASN A 97 -18.96 -6.93 -6.16
C ASN A 97 -19.07 -5.80 -7.19
N LEU A 98 -18.79 -4.56 -6.79
CA LEU A 98 -18.77 -3.41 -7.70
C LEU A 98 -17.77 -3.62 -8.83
N ARG A 99 -16.55 -4.06 -8.52
CA ARG A 99 -15.52 -4.38 -9.52
C ARG A 99 -16.00 -5.46 -10.50
N GLN A 100 -16.57 -6.55 -10.00
CA GLN A 100 -17.09 -7.63 -10.84
C GLN A 100 -18.24 -7.17 -11.74
N GLN A 101 -19.17 -6.39 -11.20
CA GLN A 101 -20.29 -5.82 -11.95
C GLN A 101 -19.79 -4.89 -13.06
N THR A 102 -18.84 -4.01 -12.77
CA THR A 102 -18.24 -3.09 -13.74
C THR A 102 -17.53 -3.86 -14.84
N LEU A 103 -16.72 -4.88 -14.53
CA LEU A 103 -16.07 -5.73 -15.54
C LEU A 103 -17.07 -6.48 -16.43
N HIS A 104 -18.13 -7.04 -15.82
CA HIS A 104 -19.17 -7.74 -16.55
C HIS A 104 -19.92 -6.79 -17.50
N GLN A 105 -20.26 -5.59 -17.04
CA GLN A 105 -20.96 -4.61 -17.84
C GLN A 105 -20.08 -4.06 -18.98
N THR A 106 -18.80 -3.83 -18.72
CA THR A 106 -17.84 -3.47 -19.78
C THR A 106 -17.76 -4.53 -20.87
N ARG A 107 -17.73 -5.82 -20.51
CA ARG A 107 -17.78 -6.91 -21.49
C ARG A 107 -19.09 -6.91 -22.29
N ARG A 108 -20.22 -6.53 -21.69
CA ARG A 108 -21.52 -6.46 -22.41
C ARG A 108 -21.57 -5.31 -23.42
N ILE A 109 -20.91 -4.19 -23.13
CA ILE A 109 -20.87 -3.02 -24.02
C ILE A 109 -19.87 -3.23 -25.16
N LEU A 110 -18.73 -3.87 -24.87
CA LEU A 110 -17.67 -4.11 -25.85
C LEU A 110 -17.90 -5.38 -26.67
N THR A 111 -17.38 -5.41 -27.89
CA THR A 111 -17.28 -6.68 -28.65
C THR A 111 -16.23 -7.59 -28.01
N THR A 112 -16.28 -8.90 -28.28
CA THR A 112 -15.31 -9.88 -27.76
C THR A 112 -13.85 -9.47 -28.02
N ARG A 113 -13.56 -8.92 -29.20
CA ARG A 113 -12.20 -8.48 -29.57
C ARG A 113 -11.79 -7.22 -28.78
N GLN A 114 -12.69 -6.24 -28.64
CA GLN A 114 -12.45 -5.05 -27.83
C GLN A 114 -12.27 -5.40 -26.35
N ALA A 115 -13.12 -6.27 -25.80
CA ALA A 115 -13.04 -6.73 -24.41
C ALA A 115 -11.74 -7.49 -24.14
N ALA A 116 -11.31 -8.38 -25.06
CA ALA A 116 -10.05 -9.11 -24.91
C ALA A 116 -8.84 -8.16 -24.85
N ARG A 117 -8.77 -7.19 -25.77
CA ARG A 117 -7.72 -6.15 -25.74
C ARG A 117 -7.79 -5.30 -24.48
N CYS A 118 -9.00 -4.89 -24.09
CA CYS A 118 -9.24 -4.12 -22.88
C CYS A 118 -8.71 -4.85 -21.64
N PHE A 119 -9.07 -6.12 -21.43
CA PHE A 119 -8.60 -6.86 -20.26
C PHE A 119 -7.11 -7.16 -20.29
N LEU A 120 -6.51 -7.33 -21.47
CA LEU A 120 -5.06 -7.50 -21.61
C LEU A 120 -4.29 -6.26 -21.17
N SER A 121 -4.62 -5.07 -21.68
CA SER A 121 -3.86 -3.87 -21.29
C SER A 121 -4.14 -3.45 -19.85
N ILE A 122 -5.32 -3.75 -19.30
CA ILE A 122 -5.59 -3.63 -17.85
C ILE A 122 -4.61 -4.53 -17.08
N GLY A 123 -4.53 -5.82 -17.44
CA GLY A 123 -3.62 -6.77 -16.80
C GLY A 123 -2.15 -6.35 -16.86
N GLU A 124 -1.70 -5.77 -17.97
CA GLU A 124 -0.34 -5.23 -18.10
C GLU A 124 -0.10 -4.02 -17.20
N TYR A 125 -1.05 -3.08 -17.14
CA TYR A 125 -0.97 -1.91 -16.27
C TYR A 125 -0.84 -2.33 -14.80
N TYR A 126 -1.70 -3.25 -14.33
CA TYR A 126 -1.64 -3.77 -12.96
C TYR A 126 -0.31 -4.47 -12.67
N ARG A 127 0.24 -5.22 -13.64
CA ARG A 127 1.54 -5.86 -13.50
C ARG A 127 2.66 -4.83 -13.34
N ARG A 128 2.63 -3.75 -14.12
CA ARG A 128 3.60 -2.64 -14.00
C ARG A 128 3.46 -1.91 -12.67
N LEU A 129 2.24 -1.60 -12.25
CA LEU A 129 1.97 -0.96 -10.96
C LEU A 129 2.48 -1.83 -9.80
N ARG A 130 2.25 -3.14 -9.86
CA ARG A 130 2.77 -4.09 -8.86
C ARG A 130 4.31 -4.11 -8.85
N ALA A 131 4.95 -4.11 -10.01
CA ALA A 131 6.41 -4.04 -10.11
C ALA A 131 6.96 -2.74 -9.51
N LEU A 132 6.34 -1.61 -9.81
CA LEU A 132 6.69 -0.32 -9.20
C LEU A 132 6.51 -0.38 -7.69
N SER A 133 5.35 -0.85 -7.20
CA SER A 133 5.09 -0.99 -5.77
C SER A 133 6.13 -1.85 -5.08
N SER A 134 6.56 -2.97 -5.68
CA SER A 134 7.63 -3.80 -5.13
C SER A 134 8.97 -3.07 -5.08
N LEU A 135 9.29 -2.26 -6.09
CA LEU A 135 10.52 -1.46 -6.13
C LEU A 135 10.52 -0.36 -5.08
N TRP A 136 9.37 0.31 -4.87
CA TRP A 136 9.19 1.27 -3.78
C TRP A 136 9.31 0.61 -2.40
N ALA A 137 8.77 -0.60 -2.24
CA ALA A 137 8.85 -1.35 -0.99
C ALA A 137 10.27 -1.89 -0.70
N SER A 138 11.04 -2.22 -1.74
CA SER A 138 12.42 -2.68 -1.62
C SER A 138 13.45 -1.56 -1.49
N ARG A 139 13.02 -0.29 -1.54
CA ARG A 139 13.94 0.85 -1.40
C ARG A 139 14.58 0.76 -0.01
N PRO A 140 15.91 0.68 0.10
CA PRO A 140 16.56 0.66 1.40
C PRO A 140 16.17 1.95 2.12
N ARG A 141 15.42 1.83 3.22
CA ARG A 141 15.39 2.91 4.20
C ARG A 141 16.81 2.95 4.74
N GLU A 142 17.58 3.94 4.33
CA GLU A 142 18.86 4.27 4.96
C GLU A 142 18.58 4.54 6.43
N ASN A 143 18.58 3.48 7.22
CA ASN A 143 18.75 3.57 8.66
C ASN A 143 20.22 3.96 8.82
N PHE A 144 20.45 5.27 8.91
CA PHE A 144 21.69 5.87 9.39
C PHE A 144 21.87 5.42 10.86
N ILE A 145 22.30 4.17 11.05
CA ILE A 145 22.72 3.64 12.34
C ILE A 145 24.09 3.00 12.10
N GLY A 146 25.12 3.61 12.68
CA GLY A 146 26.42 2.99 12.85
C GLY A 146 27.48 3.37 11.81
N THR A 147 27.84 4.65 11.74
CA THR A 147 29.26 4.97 11.57
C THR A 147 29.76 5.50 12.90
N GLU A 148 30.28 4.57 13.70
CA GLU A 148 31.28 4.89 14.71
C GLU A 148 32.33 5.79 14.05
N SER A 149 32.34 7.06 14.43
CA SER A 149 33.42 7.98 14.11
C SER A 149 34.65 7.56 14.92
N LEU A 150 35.39 6.59 14.40
CA LEU A 150 36.82 6.47 14.67
C LEU A 150 37.50 7.70 14.06
N SER A 151 37.71 8.74 14.86
CA SER A 151 38.54 9.88 14.50
C SER A 151 40.02 9.51 14.66
N PRO A 152 40.86 9.57 13.59
CA PRO A 152 42.29 9.53 13.75
C PRO A 152 42.77 10.97 14.00
N THR A 153 42.96 11.36 15.25
CA THR A 153 43.64 12.62 15.57
C THR A 153 45.03 12.29 16.07
N GLY A 154 46.00 12.54 15.19
CA GLY A 154 47.40 12.47 15.51
C GLY A 154 47.88 13.64 16.35
N THR A 155 49.18 13.57 16.62
CA THR A 155 50.11 14.60 17.10
C THR A 155 50.26 14.76 18.62
N GLU A 156 51.31 14.07 19.09
CA GLU A 156 52.37 14.56 19.98
C GLU A 156 52.04 15.01 21.41
N LEU A 157 52.59 14.26 22.38
CA LEU A 157 53.17 14.84 23.60
C LEU A 157 54.38 14.01 24.05
N GLN A 158 55.55 14.65 23.94
CA GLN A 158 56.69 14.64 24.85
C GLN A 158 57.08 13.33 25.58
N GLY A 159 58.23 12.80 25.13
CA GLY A 159 59.43 12.68 25.97
C GLY A 159 59.39 11.74 27.18
N MET A 160 60.03 10.58 27.03
CA MET A 160 61.02 10.11 28.03
C MET A 160 61.84 8.96 27.45
N GLN A 161 63.15 9.20 27.37
CA GLN A 161 64.19 8.19 27.19
C GLN A 161 64.08 7.13 28.29
N HIS A 162 64.23 5.84 27.95
CA HIS A 162 65.27 4.95 28.50
C HIS A 162 65.11 3.48 28.00
N HIS A 163 66.11 3.04 27.21
CA HIS A 163 66.95 1.84 27.47
C HIS A 163 66.31 0.44 27.68
N HIS A 164 66.38 -0.46 26.66
CA HIS A 164 67.12 -1.75 26.71
C HIS A 164 66.83 -2.70 25.51
N GLN A 165 67.90 -2.94 24.73
CA GLN A 165 68.44 -4.22 24.22
C GLN A 165 67.60 -5.25 23.42
N PRO A 166 68.15 -5.82 22.30
CA PRO A 166 67.43 -6.71 21.39
C PRO A 166 67.66 -8.19 21.70
N GLN A 167 66.69 -9.06 21.38
CA GLN A 167 66.96 -10.49 21.20
C GLN A 167 66.39 -10.97 19.87
N GLN A 168 67.32 -11.41 19.01
CA GLN A 168 67.09 -12.17 17.79
C GLN A 168 66.38 -13.48 18.13
N ASN A 169 65.46 -13.92 17.26
CA ASN A 169 65.57 -15.26 16.71
C ASN A 169 64.84 -15.41 15.37
N GLN A 170 65.64 -15.68 14.35
CA GLN A 170 65.25 -16.26 13.07
C GLN A 170 64.98 -17.75 13.26
N PHE A 171 64.08 -18.32 12.45
CA PHE A 171 64.00 -19.72 11.92
C PHE A 171 62.54 -19.89 11.47
N SER A 172 62.13 -19.88 10.19
CA SER A 172 62.53 -20.59 8.96
C SER A 172 62.34 -22.11 9.02
N GLY A 173 61.33 -22.59 8.27
CA GLY A 173 61.25 -23.91 7.63
C GLY A 173 60.99 -25.13 8.52
N PHE A 174 59.75 -25.64 8.54
CA PHE A 174 59.22 -26.76 7.74
C PHE A 174 57.77 -27.03 8.13
#